data_AF-A0A3N5XH02-F1
#
_entry.id   AF-A0A3N5XH02-F1
#
_cell.length_a   1.000
_cell.length_b   1.000
_cell.length_c   1.000
_cell.angle_alpha   90.00
_cell.angle_beta   90.00
_cell.angle_gamma   90.00
#
_symmetry.space_group_name_H-M   'P 1'
#
loop_
_entity.id
_entity.type
_entity.pdbx_description
1 polymer ?
#
loop_
_entity_poly.entity_id
_entity_poly.type
_entity_poly.pdbx_seq_one_letter_code
_entity_poly.pdbx_strand_id
1 'polypeptide(L)'
;LNSPPTVALGQSVTCGQAIGEVGTTGRSVNYHLHLETRVGPAGVTFPEMAHYDNAATDTEMGTYCTWRVSGLFQAFDPLKVLSLQP
;
A
#
# COMPACT_ATOMS: atom_id res chain seq x y z
N LEU A 1 9.76 9.87 4.80
CA LEU A 1 10.79 9.19 4.03
C LEU A 1 11.97 10.13 4.00
N ASN A 2 13.09 9.69 4.56
CA ASN A 2 14.34 10.48 4.51
C ASN A 2 15.06 10.29 3.16
N SER A 3 14.69 9.24 2.41
CA SER A 3 15.19 8.89 1.08
C SER A 3 14.03 8.42 0.18
N PRO A 4 14.09 8.63 -1.15
CA PRO A 4 13.09 8.11 -2.07
C PRO A 4 13.07 6.56 -2.07
N PRO A 5 11.95 5.93 -2.47
CA PRO A 5 11.88 4.47 -2.60
C PRO A 5 12.90 3.94 -3.61
N THR A 6 13.44 2.75 -3.34
CA THR A 6 14.42 2.08 -4.23
C THR A 6 13.77 1.22 -5.32
N VAL A 7 12.44 1.17 -5.36
CA VAL A 7 11.63 0.39 -6.30
C VAL A 7 10.77 1.29 -7.18
N ALA A 8 10.48 0.82 -8.39
CA ALA A 8 9.60 1.49 -9.35
C ALA A 8 8.22 0.81 -9.46
N LEU A 9 7.21 1.56 -9.92
CA LEU A 9 5.89 0.99 -10.25
C LEU A 9 6.03 -0.11 -11.31
N GLY A 10 5.33 -1.23 -11.10
CA GLY A 10 5.39 -2.41 -11.99
C GLY A 10 6.62 -3.31 -11.80
N GLN A 11 7.58 -2.94 -10.94
CA GLN A 11 8.74 -3.78 -10.65
C GLN A 11 8.34 -5.02 -9.82
N SER A 12 8.84 -6.20 -10.20
CA SER A 12 8.73 -7.41 -9.38
C SER A 12 9.67 -7.34 -8.18
N VAL A 13 9.20 -7.80 -7.02
CA VAL A 13 9.97 -7.84 -5.77
C VAL A 13 10.02 -9.27 -5.20
N THR A 14 11.10 -9.62 -4.51
CA THR A 14 11.24 -10.92 -3.82
C THR A 14 11.02 -10.80 -2.31
N CYS A 15 10.70 -11.92 -1.66
CA CYS A 15 10.56 -11.94 -0.20
C CYS A 15 11.89 -11.54 0.48
N GLY A 16 11.83 -10.59 1.41
CA GLY A 16 12.99 -10.05 2.11
C GLY A 16 13.76 -8.96 1.38
N GLN A 17 13.35 -8.58 0.16
CA GLN A 17 13.96 -7.45 -0.55
C GLN A 17 13.69 -6.13 0.19
N ALA A 18 14.75 -5.33 0.42
CA ALA A 18 14.62 -3.99 0.96
C ALA A 18 13.98 -3.05 -0.09
N ILE A 19 12.88 -2.38 0.29
CA ILE A 19 12.13 -1.46 -0.58
C ILE A 19 12.08 -0.01 -0.07
N GLY A 20 12.65 0.26 1.11
CA GLY A 20 12.67 1.58 1.73
C GLY A 20 13.05 1.53 3.20
N GLU A 21 12.89 2.66 3.88
CA GLU A 21 13.24 2.86 5.29
C GLU A 21 12.07 3.46 6.08
N VAL A 22 12.06 3.21 7.40
CA VAL A 22 11.08 3.81 8.32
C VAL A 22 11.27 5.34 8.38
N GLY A 23 10.16 6.06 8.46
CA GLY A 23 10.16 7.52 8.56
C GLY A 23 8.97 8.05 9.36
N THR A 24 8.71 9.36 9.24
CA THR A 24 7.56 10.03 9.88
C THR A 24 6.85 11.03 8.95
N THR A 25 6.91 10.82 7.64
CA THR A 25 6.23 11.68 6.64
C THR A 25 4.72 11.49 6.65
N GLY A 26 4.00 12.49 6.15
CA GLY A 26 2.54 12.52 6.17
C GLY A 26 2.02 12.79 7.59
N ARG A 27 0.85 12.25 7.91
CA ARG A 27 0.22 12.41 9.23
C ARG A 27 0.66 11.31 10.19
N SER A 28 1.90 11.42 10.69
CA SER A 28 2.50 10.49 11.63
C SER A 28 2.87 11.18 12.96
N VAL A 29 2.84 10.44 14.06
CA VAL A 29 3.18 10.95 15.41
C VAL A 29 4.65 10.67 15.77
N ASN A 30 5.23 9.60 15.26
CA ASN A 30 6.60 9.16 15.52
C ASN A 30 7.13 8.28 14.36
N TYR A 31 8.40 7.90 14.41
CA TYR A 31 9.01 7.02 13.42
C TYR A 31 8.45 5.59 13.51
N HIS A 32 7.67 5.18 12.51
CA HIS A 32 7.12 3.83 12.40
C HIS A 32 6.75 3.46 10.96
N LEU A 33 6.45 2.19 10.73
CA LEU A 33 5.90 1.67 9.48
C LEU A 33 4.40 1.43 9.65
N HIS A 34 3.58 2.06 8.82
CA HIS A 34 2.18 1.66 8.62
C HIS A 34 2.14 0.55 7.57
N LEU A 35 1.59 -0.61 7.91
CA LEU A 35 1.53 -1.77 7.03
C LEU A 35 0.08 -2.27 6.94
N GLU A 36 -0.41 -2.47 5.71
CA GLU A 36 -1.73 -3.04 5.43
C GLU A 36 -1.60 -4.24 4.49
N THR A 37 -2.46 -5.23 4.71
CA THR A 37 -2.57 -6.43 3.88
C THR A 37 -3.98 -6.58 3.35
N ARG A 38 -4.09 -6.72 2.03
CA ARG A 38 -5.38 -6.79 1.33
C ARG A 38 -5.36 -7.87 0.26
N VAL A 39 -6.48 -8.57 0.11
CA VAL A 39 -6.76 -9.51 -0.98
C VAL A 39 -7.74 -8.88 -1.95
N GLY A 40 -7.49 -9.02 -3.25
CA GLY A 40 -8.31 -8.42 -4.30
C GLY A 40 -8.01 -9.00 -5.68
N PRO A 41 -8.55 -8.40 -6.75
CA PRO A 41 -8.36 -8.89 -8.12
C PRO A 41 -6.87 -8.98 -8.50
N ALA A 42 -6.49 -10.06 -9.16
CA ALA A 42 -5.11 -10.26 -9.63
C ALA A 42 -4.77 -9.35 -10.82
N GLY A 43 -3.49 -8.97 -10.95
CA GLY A 43 -2.98 -8.21 -12.09
C GLY A 43 -3.34 -6.72 -12.12
N VAL A 44 -3.98 -6.19 -11.07
CA VAL A 44 -4.31 -4.76 -10.98
C VAL A 44 -3.04 -3.94 -10.72
N THR A 45 -2.83 -2.90 -11.53
CA THR A 45 -1.80 -1.88 -11.33
C THR A 45 -2.47 -0.52 -11.17
N PHE A 46 -2.08 0.23 -10.15
CA PHE A 46 -2.54 1.58 -9.92
C PHE A 46 -1.45 2.57 -10.30
N PRO A 47 -1.67 3.44 -11.30
CA PRO A 47 -0.64 4.41 -11.73
C PRO A 47 -0.45 5.53 -10.70
N GLU A 48 -1.52 5.91 -10.01
CA GLU A 48 -1.55 7.01 -9.04
C GLU A 48 -2.60 6.74 -7.97
N MET A 49 -2.40 7.30 -6.77
CA MET A 49 -3.32 7.12 -5.65
C MET A 49 -3.05 8.21 -4.61
N ALA A 50 -4.12 8.86 -4.14
CA ALA A 50 -4.04 9.77 -3.00
C ALA A 50 -5.32 9.68 -2.16
N HIS A 51 -5.17 9.86 -0.84
CA HIS A 51 -6.32 10.11 0.02
C HIS A 51 -7.05 11.38 -0.42
N TYR A 52 -8.32 11.53 -0.02
CA TYR A 52 -9.09 12.75 -0.23
C TYR A 52 -8.32 13.98 0.26
N ASP A 53 -7.89 14.80 -0.68
CA ASP A 53 -7.20 16.08 -0.51
C ASP A 53 -7.61 16.98 -1.68
N ASN A 54 -7.68 18.29 -1.47
CA ASN A 54 -8.10 19.23 -2.51
C ASN A 54 -7.08 19.36 -3.65
N ALA A 55 -5.84 18.93 -3.45
CA ALA A 55 -4.81 18.88 -4.47
C ALA A 55 -4.78 17.54 -5.24
N ALA A 56 -5.52 16.52 -4.79
CA ALA A 56 -5.58 15.23 -5.47
C ALA A 56 -6.50 15.29 -6.70
N THR A 57 -6.12 14.60 -7.75
CA THR A 57 -6.93 14.43 -8.95
C THR A 57 -8.10 13.46 -8.70
N ASP A 58 -9.13 13.54 -9.54
CA ASP A 58 -10.26 12.60 -9.49
C ASP A 58 -9.80 11.15 -9.70
N THR A 59 -8.76 10.92 -10.51
CA THR A 59 -8.20 9.59 -10.74
C THR A 59 -7.47 9.04 -9.51
N GLU A 60 -6.67 9.87 -8.84
CA GLU A 60 -6.00 9.50 -7.58
C GLU A 60 -7.03 9.12 -6.51
N MET A 61 -8.07 9.95 -6.35
CA MET A 61 -9.13 9.72 -5.39
C MET A 61 -9.99 8.51 -5.75
N GLY A 62 -10.33 8.32 -7.04
CA GLY A 62 -11.08 7.16 -7.53
C GLY A 62 -10.33 5.85 -7.32
N THR A 63 -9.01 5.88 -7.51
CA THR A 63 -8.12 4.75 -7.20
C THR A 63 -8.09 4.46 -5.71
N TYR A 64 -7.97 5.50 -4.86
CA TYR A 64 -8.05 5.32 -3.42
C TYR A 64 -9.41 4.75 -2.98
N CYS A 65 -10.53 5.21 -3.57
CA CYS A 65 -11.85 4.65 -3.32
C CYS A 65 -11.92 3.16 -3.68
N THR A 66 -11.39 2.80 -4.86
CA THR A 66 -11.33 1.41 -5.33
C THR A 66 -10.54 0.54 -4.36
N TRP A 67 -9.37 0.99 -3.91
CA TRP A 67 -8.49 0.22 -3.03
C TRP A 67 -8.97 0.18 -1.57
N ARG A 68 -9.47 1.30 -1.03
CA ARG A 68 -9.77 1.44 0.40
C ARG A 68 -11.22 1.16 0.76
N VAL A 69 -12.17 1.65 -0.05
CA VAL A 69 -13.58 1.85 0.33
C VAL A 69 -14.53 0.91 -0.41
N SER A 70 -14.23 0.55 -1.66
CA SER A 70 -15.14 -0.19 -2.54
C SER A 70 -15.54 -1.60 -2.05
N GLY A 71 -14.74 -2.20 -1.16
CA GLY A 71 -14.87 -3.60 -0.76
C GLY A 71 -14.23 -4.61 -1.73
N LEU A 72 -13.67 -4.16 -2.86
CA LEU A 72 -12.95 -5.03 -3.80
C LEU A 72 -11.62 -5.54 -3.24
N PHE A 73 -10.90 -4.70 -2.51
CA PHE A 73 -9.66 -5.06 -1.83
C PHE A 73 -9.91 -5.19 -0.33
N GLN A 74 -10.11 -6.43 0.11
CA GLN A 74 -10.53 -6.76 1.47
C GLN A 74 -9.32 -6.90 2.39
N ALA A 75 -9.35 -6.19 3.52
CA ALA A 75 -8.31 -6.33 4.53
C ALA A 75 -8.35 -7.75 5.12
N PHE A 76 -7.17 -8.34 5.32
CA PHE A 76 -7.03 -9.63 5.99
C PHE A 76 -5.84 -9.60 6.93
N ASP A 77 -5.85 -10.46 7.95
CA ASP A 77 -4.72 -10.65 8.85
C ASP A 77 -3.73 -11.64 8.22
N PRO A 78 -2.48 -11.22 7.92
CA PRO A 78 -1.52 -12.07 7.23
C PRO A 78 -1.01 -13.21 8.12
N LEU A 79 -1.06 -13.06 9.45
CA LEU A 79 -0.64 -14.13 10.35
C LEU A 79 -1.58 -15.31 10.29
N LYS A 80 -2.87 -15.10 9.96
CA LYS A 80 -3.81 -16.20 9.73
C LYS A 80 -3.38 -17.06 8.56
N VAL A 81 -2.88 -16.46 7.48
CA VAL A 81 -2.36 -17.19 6.31
C VAL A 81 -1.08 -17.95 6.67
N LEU A 82 -0.15 -17.30 7.36
CA LEU A 82 1.12 -17.93 7.77
C LEU A 82 0.93 -19.03 8.81
N SER A 83 -0.16 -18.98 9.59
CA SER A 83 -0.49 -20.00 10.59
C SER A 83 -1.16 -21.24 10.01
N LEU A 84 -1.54 -21.24 8.73
CA LEU A 84 -2.09 -22.42 8.07
C LEU A 84 -0.99 -23.48 8.01
N GLN A 85 -1.12 -24.51 8.85
CA GLN A 85 -0.32 -25.72 8.70
C GLN A 85 -0.81 -26.48 7.46
N PRO A 86 0.09 -27.15 6.72
CA PRO A 86 -0.28 -27.98 5.58
C PRO A 86 -1.34 -29.03 5.92
#